data_AF-A0A174C681-F1
#
_entry.id   AF-A0A174C681-F1
#
_cell.length_a   1.000
_cell.length_b   1.000
_cell.length_c   1.000
_cell.angle_alpha   90.00
_cell.angle_beta   90.00
_cell.angle_gamma   90.00
#
_symmetry.space_group_name_H-M   'P 1'
#
loop_
_entity.id
_entity.type
_entity.pdbx_description
1 polymer ?
#
loop_
_entity_poly.entity_id
_entity_poly.type
_entity_poly.pdbx_seq_one_letter_code
_entity_poly.pdbx_strand_id
1 'polypeptide(L)'
;MNQKFDTELSLVIGTITNTKSFINHALQSDSEGGSIDMCRAFEEWQEECIQKGMTQGKIIGTLKTYKKCSFSKEETLKNIITDFSLSEEDTRNYIEKYW
;
A
#
# COMPACT_ATOMS: atom_id res chain seq x y z
N MET A 1 -24.37 -11.15 -12.82
CA MET A 1 -23.60 -10.89 -14.06
C MET A 1 -22.19 -10.55 -13.61
N ASN A 2 -21.21 -11.43 -13.84
CA ASN A 2 -19.82 -11.13 -13.49
C ASN A 2 -19.27 -10.22 -14.59
N GLN A 3 -19.15 -8.93 -14.27
CA GLN A 3 -18.50 -7.98 -15.17
C GLN A 3 -17.01 -8.32 -15.23
N LYS A 4 -16.41 -8.07 -16.39
CA LYS A 4 -15.02 -8.39 -16.68
C LYS A 4 -14.29 -7.13 -17.07
N PHE A 5 -13.05 -7.00 -16.64
CA PHE A 5 -12.11 -6.05 -17.22
C PHE A 5 -11.31 -6.73 -18.33
N ASP A 6 -11.03 -5.99 -19.40
CA ASP A 6 -9.91 -6.32 -20.27
C ASP A 6 -8.57 -6.01 -19.58
N THR A 7 -7.49 -6.53 -20.13
CA THR A 7 -6.15 -6.44 -19.52
C THR A 7 -5.57 -5.04 -19.62
N GLU A 8 -5.84 -4.30 -20.71
CA GLU A 8 -5.40 -2.91 -20.87
C GLU A 8 -6.02 -1.99 -19.80
N LEU A 9 -7.34 -2.07 -19.62
CA LEU A 9 -8.06 -1.31 -18.61
C LEU A 9 -7.57 -1.65 -17.20
N SER A 10 -7.33 -2.94 -16.92
CA SER A 10 -6.80 -3.37 -15.62
C SER A 10 -5.39 -2.84 -15.36
N LEU A 11 -4.54 -2.79 -16.37
CA LEU A 11 -3.19 -2.23 -16.27
C LEU A 11 -3.24 -0.72 -16.04
N VAL A 12 -4.13 0.01 -16.72
CA VAL A 12 -4.33 1.45 -16.52
C VAL A 12 -4.81 1.73 -15.09
N ILE A 13 -5.82 1.00 -14.61
CA ILE A 13 -6.32 1.14 -13.24
C ILE A 13 -5.19 0.85 -12.25
N GLY A 14 -4.55 -0.32 -12.37
CA GLY A 14 -3.48 -0.74 -11.47
C GLY A 14 -2.30 0.23 -11.42
N THR A 15 -1.95 0.85 -12.56
CA THR A 15 -0.89 1.86 -12.62
C THR A 15 -1.30 3.16 -11.94
N ILE A 16 -2.49 3.69 -12.24
CA ILE A 16 -2.97 4.96 -11.66
C ILE A 16 -3.17 4.85 -10.14
N THR A 17 -3.68 3.71 -9.67
CA THR A 17 -3.93 3.48 -8.25
C THR A 17 -2.74 2.88 -7.51
N ASN A 18 -1.67 2.52 -8.23
CA ASN A 18 -0.53 1.74 -7.71
C ASN A 18 -1.01 0.49 -6.93
N THR A 19 -1.90 -0.29 -7.55
CA THR A 19 -2.50 -1.51 -7.00
C THR A 19 -1.87 -2.73 -7.65
N LYS A 20 -1.22 -3.56 -6.84
CA LYS A 20 -0.45 -4.71 -7.35
C LYS A 20 -1.35 -5.81 -7.87
N SER A 21 -2.49 -6.08 -7.22
CA SER A 21 -3.45 -7.09 -7.69
C SER A 21 -3.90 -6.82 -9.13
N PHE A 22 -4.33 -5.60 -9.46
CA PHE A 22 -4.73 -5.22 -10.82
C PHE A 22 -3.63 -5.42 -11.86
N ILE A 23 -2.39 -5.01 -11.54
CA ILE A 23 -1.24 -5.17 -12.44
C ILE A 23 -0.94 -6.66 -12.65
N ASN A 24 -0.91 -7.45 -11.56
CA ASN A 24 -0.62 -8.88 -11.63
C ASN A 24 -1.70 -9.64 -12.41
N HIS A 25 -2.97 -9.34 -12.18
CA HIS A 25 -4.09 -9.92 -12.92
C HIS A 25 -4.02 -9.61 -14.41
N ALA A 26 -3.62 -8.38 -14.78
CA ALA A 26 -3.42 -7.99 -16.19
C ALA A 26 -2.32 -8.82 -16.86
N LEU A 27 -1.16 -8.93 -16.20
CA LEU A 27 -0.02 -9.69 -16.71
C LEU A 27 -0.30 -11.20 -16.81
N GLN A 28 -1.07 -11.76 -15.87
CA GLN A 28 -1.44 -13.18 -15.88
C GLN A 28 -2.51 -13.48 -16.95
N SER A 29 -3.52 -12.62 -17.09
CA SER A 29 -4.62 -12.83 -18.04
C SER A 29 -4.20 -12.72 -19.51
N ASP A 30 -3.14 -11.98 -19.81
CA ASP A 30 -2.54 -11.94 -21.16
C ASP A 30 -2.03 -13.32 -21.62
N SER A 31 -1.75 -14.24 -20.67
CA SER A 31 -1.31 -15.61 -20.99
C SER A 31 -2.45 -16.64 -21.17
N GLU A 32 -3.67 -16.34 -20.69
CA GLU A 32 -4.79 -17.31 -20.60
C GLU A 32 -6.04 -16.94 -21.44
N GLY A 33 -5.99 -15.85 -22.23
CA GLY A 33 -7.11 -15.47 -23.10
C GLY A 33 -8.06 -14.43 -22.50
N GLY A 34 -7.54 -13.56 -21.64
CA GLY A 34 -7.96 -12.15 -21.60
C GLY A 34 -9.34 -11.86 -21.02
N SER A 35 -9.50 -12.02 -19.71
CA SER A 35 -10.44 -11.19 -18.93
C SER A 35 -10.26 -11.39 -17.43
N ILE A 36 -10.36 -10.31 -16.68
CA ILE A 36 -10.23 -10.31 -15.21
C ILE A 36 -11.62 -10.20 -14.60
N ASP A 37 -11.90 -11.00 -13.57
CA ASP A 37 -13.14 -10.86 -12.81
C ASP A 37 -13.12 -9.53 -12.04
N MET A 38 -13.99 -8.61 -12.43
CA MET A 38 -14.03 -7.25 -11.90
C MET A 38 -14.32 -7.23 -10.40
N CYS A 39 -15.29 -8.03 -9.95
CA CYS A 39 -15.70 -8.04 -8.55
C CYS A 39 -14.54 -8.50 -7.68
N ARG A 40 -13.89 -9.60 -8.06
CA ARG A 40 -12.72 -10.11 -7.36
C ARG A 40 -11.57 -9.09 -7.33
N ALA A 41 -11.30 -8.42 -8.46
CA ALA A 41 -10.24 -7.41 -8.50
C ALA A 41 -10.52 -6.23 -7.56
N PHE A 42 -11.78 -5.79 -7.45
CA PHE A 42 -12.18 -4.75 -6.50
C PHE A 42 -12.13 -5.20 -5.04
N GLU A 43 -12.53 -6.44 -4.74
CA GLU A 43 -12.42 -7.01 -3.40
C GLU A 43 -10.97 -7.06 -2.93
N GLU A 44 -10.07 -7.58 -3.76
CA GLU A 44 -8.63 -7.62 -3.48
C GLU A 44 -8.05 -6.20 -3.33
N TRP A 45 -8.46 -5.24 -4.17
CA TRP A 45 -8.04 -3.85 -4.03
C TRP A 45 -8.55 -3.21 -2.73
N GLN A 46 -9.79 -3.50 -2.32
CA GLN A 46 -10.34 -3.02 -1.06
C GLN A 46 -9.53 -3.56 0.12
N GLU A 47 -9.17 -4.84 0.11
CA GLU A 47 -8.30 -5.45 1.13
C GLU A 47 -6.91 -4.79 1.16
N GLU A 48 -6.29 -4.56 0.00
CA GLU A 48 -5.01 -3.83 -0.07
C GLU A 48 -5.12 -2.42 0.55
N CYS A 49 -6.22 -1.70 0.28
CA CYS A 49 -6.45 -0.38 0.85
C CYS A 49 -6.61 -0.43 2.38
N ILE A 50 -7.35 -1.42 2.88
CA ILE A 50 -7.52 -1.63 4.33
C ILE A 50 -6.15 -1.91 4.97
N GLN A 51 -5.33 -2.81 4.40
CA GLN A 51 -4.00 -3.13 4.94
C GLN A 51 -3.05 -1.93 4.90
N LYS A 52 -3.06 -1.16 3.81
CA LYS A 52 -2.32 0.11 3.70
C LYS A 52 -2.74 1.07 4.82
N GLY A 53 -4.04 1.26 5.03
CA GLY A 53 -4.58 2.13 6.08
C GLY A 53 -4.23 1.66 7.50
N MET A 54 -4.31 0.36 7.78
CA MET A 54 -3.93 -0.21 9.07
C MET A 54 -2.43 -0.03 9.35
N THR A 55 -1.58 -0.25 8.35
CA THR A 55 -0.13 -0.07 8.47
C THR A 55 0.23 1.39 8.73
N GLN A 56 -0.37 2.31 7.96
CA GLN A 56 -0.24 3.75 8.19
C GLN A 56 -0.66 4.16 9.60
N GLY A 57 -1.81 3.65 10.06
CA GLY A 57 -2.31 3.91 11.41
C GLY A 57 -1.36 3.45 12.50
N LYS A 58 -0.76 2.25 12.34
CA LYS A 58 0.25 1.71 13.27
C LYS A 58 1.49 2.60 13.32
N ILE A 59 2.04 2.99 12.16
CA ILE A 59 3.23 3.86 12.08
C ILE A 59 2.96 5.20 12.78
N ILE A 60 1.84 5.86 12.47
CA ILE A 60 1.48 7.14 13.07
C ILE A 60 1.26 7.01 14.58
N GLY A 61 0.64 5.92 15.04
CA GLY A 61 0.48 5.61 16.46
C GLY A 61 1.81 5.43 17.19
N THR A 62 2.74 4.69 16.59
CA THR A 62 4.10 4.50 17.12
C THR A 62 4.87 5.82 17.18
N LEU A 63 4.83 6.63 16.11
CA LEU A 63 5.46 7.96 16.08
C LEU A 63 4.96 8.85 17.22
N LYS A 64 3.64 8.95 17.41
CA LYS A 64 3.05 9.73 18.50
C LYS A 64 3.47 9.20 19.88
N THR A 65 3.61 7.89 20.01
CA THR A 65 4.05 7.25 21.26
C THR A 65 5.51 7.59 21.55
N TYR A 66 6.41 7.46 20.59
CA TYR A 66 7.81 7.85 20.73
C TYR A 66 7.97 9.34 21.07
N LYS A 67 7.18 10.21 20.43
CA LYS A 67 7.15 11.64 20.77
C LYS A 67 6.74 11.87 22.22
N LYS A 68 5.70 11.18 22.68
CA LYS A 68 5.21 11.27 24.07
C LYS A 68 6.22 10.73 25.09
N CYS A 69 7.01 9.73 24.70
CA CYS A 69 8.07 9.15 25.52
C CYS A 69 9.41 9.88 25.40
N SER A 70 9.45 11.06 24.77
CA SER A 70 10.64 11.91 24.64
C SER A 70 11.81 11.28 23.88
N PHE A 71 11.55 10.35 22.95
CA PHE A 71 12.57 9.89 22.01
C PHE A 71 12.99 11.04 21.08
N SER A 72 14.27 11.08 20.70
CA SER A 72 14.75 12.02 19.68
C SER A 72 14.20 11.69 18.29
N LYS A 73 14.28 12.64 17.36
CA LYS A 73 13.91 12.40 15.95
C LYS A 73 14.82 11.36 15.31
N GLU A 74 16.11 11.36 15.65
CA GLU A 74 17.11 10.42 15.14
C GLU A 74 16.88 9.00 15.64
N GLU A 75 16.55 8.81 16.93
CA GLU A 75 16.16 7.50 17.47
C GLU A 75 14.84 7.02 16.85
N THR A 76 13.87 7.92 16.73
CA THR A 76 12.57 7.62 16.09
C THR A 76 12.76 7.16 14.66
N LEU A 77 13.61 7.82 13.86
CA LEU A 77 13.93 7.42 12.49
C LEU A 77 14.46 5.99 12.43
N LYS A 78 15.46 5.66 13.25
CA LYS A 78 16.07 4.31 13.29
C LYS A 78 15.07 3.24 13.71
N ASN A 79 14.27 3.54 14.73
CA ASN A 79 13.28 2.60 15.26
C ASN A 79 12.17 2.33 14.25
N ILE A 80 11.62 3.36 13.58
CA ILE A 80 10.57 3.16 12.58
C ILE A 80 11.07 2.39 11.36
N ILE A 81 12.28 2.69 10.86
CA ILE A 81 12.90 1.91 9.78
C ILE A 81 12.98 0.43 10.16
N THR A 82 13.39 0.14 11.40
CA THR A 82 13.57 -1.22 11.89
C THR A 82 12.23 -1.93 12.11
N ASP A 83 11.31 -1.31 12.85
CA ASP A 83 10.03 -1.89 13.26
C ASP A 83 9.09 -2.13 12.09
N PHE A 84 9.14 -1.28 11.07
CA PHE A 84 8.23 -1.33 9.92
C PHE A 84 8.91 -1.72 8.61
N SER A 85 10.23 -1.95 8.62
CA SER A 85 11.02 -2.25 7.41
C SER A 85 10.81 -1.22 6.29
N LEU A 86 10.62 0.04 6.67
CA LEU A 86 10.41 1.16 5.73
C LEU A 86 11.75 1.66 5.19
N SER A 87 11.72 2.25 4.00
CA SER A 87 12.87 3.01 3.51
C SER A 87 13.13 4.22 4.42
N GLU A 88 14.38 4.71 4.41
CA GLU A 88 14.72 5.93 5.14
C GLU A 88 13.94 7.13 4.61
N GLU A 89 13.77 7.23 3.28
CA GLU A 89 12.99 8.28 2.63
C GLU A 89 11.52 8.28 3.10
N ASP A 90 10.84 7.12 3.03
CA ASP A 90 9.46 7.01 3.49
C ASP A 90 9.34 7.36 4.96
N THR A 91 10.29 6.89 5.78
CA THR A 91 10.28 7.18 7.21
C THR A 91 10.44 8.68 7.50
N ARG A 92 11.34 9.36 6.76
CA ARG A 92 11.50 10.83 6.85
C ARG A 92 10.20 11.54 6.47
N ASN A 93 9.53 11.12 5.41
CA ASN A 93 8.23 11.67 5.01
C ASN A 93 7.17 11.52 6.12
N TYR A 94 7.11 10.37 6.80
CA TYR A 94 6.20 10.19 7.94
C TYR A 94 6.56 11.09 9.12
N ILE A 95 7.84 11.20 9.48
CA ILE A 95 8.29 12.05 10.58
C ILE A 95 7.99 13.52 10.27
N GLU A 96 8.32 14.01 9.08
CA GLU A 96 8.03 15.39 8.67
C GLU A 96 6.54 15.72 8.72
N LYS A 97 5.68 14.77 8.35
CA LYS A 97 4.24 14.98 8.31
C LYS A 97 3.55 14.88 9.68
N TYR A 98 4.04 14.03 10.58
CA TYR A 98 3.29 13.63 11.79
C TYR A 98 4.03 13.82 13.12
N TRP A 99 5.28 14.27 13.13
CA TRP A 99 6.06 14.54 14.34
C TRP A 99 6.06 16.03 14.72
#